data_AF-A0A837APV5-F1
#
_entry.id   AF-A0A837APV5-F1
#
_cell.length_a   1.000
_cell.length_b   1.000
_cell.length_c   1.000
_cell.angle_alpha   90.00
_cell.angle_beta   90.00
_cell.angle_gamma   90.00
#
_symmetry.space_group_name_H-M   'P 1'
#
loop_
_entity.id
_entity.type
_entity.pdbx_description
1 polymer ?
#
loop_
_entity_poly.entity_id
_entity_poly.type
_entity_poly.pdbx_seq_one_letter_code
_entity_poly.pdbx_strand_id
1 'polypeptide(L)'
;MGFAFNPAYTDENATCLILGENVFTMLLVTPFFQGFSHKGICDTANATETITTLAVSSRAEVDALVSKARATGGRADGEAKDDGFMYQHGFADPDGHLWEVFHSSGAPG
;
A
#
# COMPACT_ATOMS: atom_id res chain seq x y z
N MET A 1 4.49 0.15 -9.80
CA MET A 1 4.36 1.31 -8.89
C MET A 1 5.54 2.30 -8.93
N GLY A 2 6.80 1.88 -9.03
CA GLY A 2 7.95 2.82 -9.11
C GLY A 2 8.79 2.87 -7.82
N PHE A 3 8.41 2.08 -6.83
CA PHE A 3 9.20 1.81 -5.64
C PHE A 3 10.48 1.03 -5.96
N ALA A 4 11.50 1.25 -5.15
CA ALA A 4 12.74 0.50 -5.16
C ALA A 4 12.66 -0.70 -4.21
N PHE A 5 13.54 -1.68 -4.42
CA PHE A 5 13.67 -2.85 -3.55
C PHE A 5 15.07 -2.91 -2.95
N ASN A 6 15.17 -3.37 -1.71
CA ASN A 6 16.46 -3.61 -1.08
C ASN A 6 16.97 -5.01 -1.44
N PRO A 7 18.02 -5.15 -2.28
CA PRO A 7 18.50 -6.45 -2.74
C PRO A 7 19.13 -7.29 -1.62
N ALA A 8 19.58 -6.67 -0.53
CA ALA A 8 20.15 -7.39 0.62
C ALA A 8 19.07 -8.12 1.44
N TYR A 9 17.80 -7.73 1.30
CA TYR A 9 16.66 -8.31 2.00
C TYR A 9 15.57 -8.77 1.00
N THR A 10 16.00 -9.20 -0.19
CA THR A 10 15.11 -9.71 -1.23
C THR A 10 15.66 -11.04 -1.77
N ASP A 11 14.85 -12.09 -1.68
CA ASP A 11 15.12 -13.45 -2.13
C ASP A 11 13.82 -14.14 -2.59
N GLU A 12 13.83 -15.47 -2.71
CA GLU A 12 12.64 -16.25 -3.09
C GLU A 12 11.52 -16.27 -2.04
N ASN A 13 11.80 -15.93 -0.79
CA ASN A 13 10.83 -15.95 0.32
C ASN A 13 10.24 -14.57 0.61
N ALA A 14 11.01 -13.52 0.33
CA ALA A 14 10.67 -12.16 0.73
C ALA A 14 11.17 -11.13 -0.28
N THR A 15 10.42 -10.05 -0.44
CA THR A 15 10.88 -8.86 -1.15
C THR A 15 10.73 -7.63 -0.25
N CYS A 16 11.82 -6.89 -0.07
CA CYS A 16 11.84 -5.68 0.76
C CYS A 16 11.56 -4.44 -0.11
N LEU A 17 10.34 -3.92 -0.04
CA LEU A 17 9.91 -2.69 -0.68
C LEU A 17 10.37 -1.47 0.15
N ILE A 18 11.09 -0.54 -0.48
CA ILE A 18 11.55 0.70 0.16
C ILE A 18 10.50 1.80 -0.06
N LEU A 19 9.90 2.29 1.02
CA LEU A 19 8.91 3.37 1.01
C LEU A 19 9.51 4.72 1.43
N GLY A 20 10.63 4.70 2.16
CA GLY A 20 11.37 5.88 2.60
C GLY A 20 12.70 5.49 3.24
N GLU A 21 13.42 6.45 3.82
CA GLU A 21 14.75 6.20 4.42
C GLU A 21 14.71 5.11 5.51
N ASN A 22 13.66 5.12 6.35
CA ASN A 22 13.48 4.21 7.47
C ASN A 22 12.10 3.51 7.44
N VAL A 23 11.46 3.44 6.27
CA VAL A 23 10.12 2.86 6.11
C VAL A 23 10.16 1.82 5.01
N PHE A 24 9.78 0.58 5.36
CA PHE A 24 9.85 -0.58 4.48
C PHE A 24 8.57 -1.41 4.59
N THR A 25 8.20 -2.06 3.50
CA THR A 25 7.18 -3.12 3.50
C THR A 25 7.81 -4.42 3.06
N MET A 26 7.67 -5.46 3.87
CA MET A 26 8.13 -6.81 3.53
C MET A 26 6.99 -7.59 2.88
N LEU A 27 7.15 -7.92 1.60
CA LEU A 27 6.23 -8.77 0.85
C LEU A 27 6.72 -10.21 0.97
N LEU A 28 6.03 -11.03 1.78
CA LEU A 28 6.47 -12.38 2.13
C LEU A 28 5.60 -13.43 1.46
N VAL A 29 6.20 -14.53 0.99
CA VAL A 29 5.43 -15.70 0.58
C VAL A 29 4.69 -16.31 1.77
N THR A 30 3.47 -16.80 1.55
CA THR A 30 2.57 -17.29 2.61
C THR A 30 3.23 -18.26 3.59
N PRO A 31 3.98 -19.31 3.15
CA PRO A 31 4.62 -20.24 4.08
C PRO A 31 5.66 -19.57 5.00
N PHE A 32 6.39 -18.59 4.47
CA PHE A 32 7.40 -17.87 5.25
C PHE A 32 6.73 -16.92 6.26
N PHE A 33 5.67 -16.22 5.86
CA PHE A 33 4.89 -15.34 6.74
C PHE A 33 4.32 -16.10 7.96
N GLN A 34 3.87 -17.34 7.79
CA GLN A 34 3.34 -18.17 8.89
C GLN A 34 4.38 -18.41 10.00
N GLY A 35 5.68 -18.31 9.71
CA GLY A 35 6.73 -18.42 10.73
C GLY A 35 6.80 -17.24 11.71
N PHE A 36 6.18 -16.10 11.39
CA PHE A 36 6.28 -14.86 12.19
C PHE A 36 5.16 -14.68 13.21
N SER A 37 4.08 -15.48 13.12
CA SER A 37 2.90 -15.31 13.97
C SER A 37 2.29 -16.64 14.36
N HIS A 38 1.80 -16.73 15.60
CA HIS A 38 0.97 -17.85 16.05
C HIS A 38 -0.51 -17.69 15.67
N LYS A 39 -0.90 -16.55 15.10
CA LYS A 39 -2.26 -16.29 14.60
C LYS A 39 -2.39 -16.75 13.15
N GLY A 40 -3.62 -17.05 12.73
CA GLY A 40 -3.93 -17.28 11.32
C GLY A 40 -3.70 -16.01 10.48
N ILE A 41 -3.44 -16.20 9.19
CA ILE A 41 -3.32 -15.11 8.22
C ILE A 41 -4.71 -14.53 7.95
N CYS A 42 -4.79 -13.20 7.85
CA CYS A 42 -6.02 -12.49 7.51
C CYS A 42 -6.52 -12.92 6.12
N ASP A 43 -7.80 -13.30 6.03
CA ASP A 43 -8.47 -13.53 4.75
C ASP A 43 -8.96 -12.18 4.19
N THR A 44 -8.14 -11.60 3.32
CA THR A 44 -8.36 -10.28 2.70
C THR A 44 -9.59 -10.23 1.80
N ALA A 45 -10.17 -11.37 1.42
CA ALA A 45 -11.43 -11.40 0.68
C ALA A 45 -12.65 -11.03 1.57
N ASN A 46 -12.54 -11.24 2.88
CA ASN A 46 -13.64 -11.10 3.84
C ASN A 46 -13.35 -10.10 4.97
N ALA A 47 -12.08 -9.73 5.19
CA ALA A 47 -11.69 -8.87 6.30
C ALA A 47 -10.54 -7.93 5.92
N THR A 48 -10.49 -6.79 6.60
CA THR A 48 -9.37 -5.84 6.53
C THR A 48 -8.79 -5.70 7.93
N GLU A 49 -7.54 -6.12 8.11
CA GLU A 49 -6.84 -5.93 9.39
C GLU A 49 -6.16 -4.55 9.49
N THR A 50 -5.61 -4.06 8.37
CA THR A 50 -4.89 -2.78 8.30
C THR A 50 -5.13 -2.09 6.97
N ILE A 51 -4.95 -0.76 6.96
CA ILE A 51 -4.82 0.06 5.75
C ILE A 51 -3.46 0.77 5.85
N THR A 52 -2.62 0.64 4.82
CA THR A 52 -1.32 1.32 4.77
C THR A 52 -1.44 2.60 3.96
N THR A 53 -1.28 3.74 4.63
CA THR A 53 -1.45 5.06 4.02
C THR A 53 -0.10 5.73 3.72
N LEU A 54 0.09 6.22 2.49
CA LEU A 54 1.30 6.90 2.03
C LEU A 54 1.01 8.35 1.64
N ALA A 55 1.83 9.28 2.11
CA ALA A 55 1.74 10.68 1.72
C ALA A 55 2.48 10.92 0.39
N VAL A 56 1.91 11.77 -0.47
CA VAL A 56 2.49 12.17 -1.76
C VAL A 56 2.47 13.68 -1.97
N SER A 57 3.25 14.14 -2.94
CA SER A 57 3.58 15.57 -3.09
C SER A 57 2.48 16.37 -3.76
N SER A 58 1.51 15.72 -4.41
CA SER A 58 0.42 16.41 -5.11
C SER A 58 -0.83 15.55 -5.28
N ARG A 59 -1.97 16.20 -5.54
CA ARG A 59 -3.22 15.53 -5.90
C ARG A 59 -3.09 14.65 -7.15
N ALA A 60 -2.37 15.14 -8.17
CA ALA A 60 -2.13 14.39 -9.39
C ALA A 60 -1.31 13.11 -9.15
N GLU A 61 -0.42 13.11 -8.15
CA GLU A 61 0.36 11.94 -7.78
C GLU A 61 -0.50 10.86 -7.12
N VAL A 62 -1.54 11.24 -6.36
CA VAL A 62 -2.56 10.30 -5.84
C VAL A 62 -3.21 9.56 -7.01
N ASP A 63 -3.76 10.30 -7.98
CA ASP A 63 -4.45 9.71 -9.14
C ASP A 63 -3.52 8.83 -9.98
N ALA A 64 -2.28 9.29 -10.20
CA ALA A 64 -1.29 8.57 -10.97
C ALA A 64 -0.92 7.22 -10.32
N LEU A 65 -0.75 7.18 -8.99
CA LEU A 65 -0.42 5.96 -8.28
C LEU A 65 -1.59 4.98 -8.27
N VAL A 66 -2.82 5.43 -8.00
CA VAL A 66 -4.00 4.54 -8.04
C VAL A 66 -4.25 4.01 -9.45
N SER A 67 -4.11 4.86 -10.48
CA SER A 67 -4.20 4.43 -11.87
C SER A 67 -3.16 3.35 -12.21
N LYS A 68 -1.91 3.54 -11.76
CA LYS A 68 -0.84 2.56 -11.96
C LYS A 68 -1.09 1.26 -11.21
N ALA A 69 -1.60 1.32 -9.98
CA ALA A 69 -1.96 0.14 -9.21
C ALA A 69 -3.01 -0.70 -9.95
N ARG A 70 -4.07 -0.04 -10.47
CA ARG A 70 -5.11 -0.68 -11.28
C ARG A 70 -4.55 -1.32 -12.55
N ALA A 71 -3.64 -0.63 -13.23
CA ALA A 71 -3.00 -1.15 -14.44
C ALA A 71 -2.13 -2.39 -14.18
N THR A 72 -1.69 -2.62 -12.93
CA THR A 72 -0.84 -3.75 -12.53
C THR A 72 -1.55 -4.82 -11.70
N GLY A 73 -2.89 -4.89 -11.77
CA GLY A 73 -3.69 -5.93 -11.12
C GLY A 73 -4.28 -5.57 -9.76
N GLY A 74 -4.02 -4.36 -9.25
CA GLY A 74 -4.74 -3.82 -8.11
C GLY A 74 -6.18 -3.44 -8.47
N ARG A 75 -7.01 -3.23 -7.46
CA ARG A 75 -8.41 -2.80 -7.60
C ARG A 75 -8.63 -1.50 -6.84
N ALA A 76 -9.29 -0.51 -7.45
CA ALA A 76 -9.68 0.68 -6.71
C ALA A 76 -10.55 0.31 -5.50
N ASP A 77 -10.29 0.94 -4.36
CA ASP A 77 -11.07 0.76 -3.15
C ASP A 77 -11.96 2.01 -2.94
N GLY A 78 -13.12 1.98 -3.61
CA GLY A 78 -14.05 3.10 -3.63
C GLY A 78 -13.63 4.28 -4.53
N GLU A 79 -14.32 5.40 -4.32
CA GLU A 79 -14.07 6.67 -5.02
C GLU A 79 -13.01 7.50 -4.27
N ALA A 80 -12.33 8.38 -5.00
CA ALA A 80 -11.43 9.36 -4.37
C ALA A 80 -12.23 10.29 -3.45
N LYS A 81 -11.63 10.64 -2.31
CA LYS A 81 -12.22 11.56 -1.33
C LYS A 81 -11.48 12.89 -1.37
N ASP A 82 -12.24 13.97 -1.40
CA ASP A 82 -11.74 15.34 -1.42
C ASP A 82 -12.38 16.14 -0.30
N ASP A 83 -11.63 16.31 0.79
CA ASP A 83 -12.03 17.10 1.96
C ASP A 83 -11.49 18.56 1.86
N GLY A 84 -11.08 18.98 0.67
CA GLY A 84 -10.50 20.31 0.40
C GLY A 84 -9.02 20.40 0.79
N PHE A 85 -8.70 20.26 2.08
CA PHE A 85 -7.32 20.30 2.57
C PHE A 85 -6.58 18.97 2.35
N MET A 86 -7.32 17.87 2.19
CA MET A 86 -6.80 16.53 1.95
C MET A 86 -7.50 15.91 0.74
N TYR A 87 -6.70 15.32 -0.16
CA TYR A 87 -7.18 14.53 -1.29
C TYR A 87 -6.58 13.14 -1.18
N GLN A 88 -7.42 12.11 -1.19
CA GLN A 88 -6.98 10.74 -0.96
C GLN A 88 -7.74 9.73 -1.82
N HIS A 89 -7.08 8.64 -2.19
CA HIS A 89 -7.71 7.53 -2.88
C HIS A 89 -7.04 6.20 -2.52
N GLY A 90 -7.85 5.16 -2.36
CA GLY A 90 -7.41 3.83 -1.96
C GLY A 90 -7.43 2.81 -3.09
N PHE A 91 -6.64 1.76 -2.92
CA PHE A 91 -6.66 0.56 -3.75
C PHE A 91 -6.32 -0.68 -2.93
N ALA A 92 -6.91 -1.81 -3.30
CA ALA A 92 -6.46 -3.14 -2.90
C ALA A 92 -5.34 -3.60 -3.84
N ASP A 93 -4.25 -4.13 -3.30
CA ASP A 93 -3.20 -4.79 -4.09
C ASP A 93 -3.65 -6.19 -4.59
N PRO A 94 -2.82 -6.91 -5.37
CA PRO A 94 -3.19 -8.22 -5.89
C PRO A 94 -3.53 -9.28 -4.83
N ASP A 95 -3.01 -9.13 -3.60
CA ASP A 95 -3.28 -10.01 -2.46
C ASP A 95 -4.48 -9.52 -1.62
N GLY A 96 -5.10 -8.39 -2.01
CA GLY A 96 -6.28 -7.83 -1.37
C GLY A 96 -5.96 -6.92 -0.17
N HIS A 97 -4.69 -6.62 0.11
CA HIS A 97 -4.34 -5.69 1.19
C HIS A 97 -4.65 -4.25 0.77
N LEU A 98 -5.17 -3.45 1.71
CA LEU A 98 -5.59 -2.10 1.42
C LEU A 98 -4.45 -1.09 1.58
N TRP A 99 -4.30 -0.27 0.55
CA TRP A 99 -3.37 0.84 0.47
C TRP A 99 -4.15 2.13 0.23
N GLU A 100 -3.72 3.21 0.86
CA GLU A 100 -4.24 4.54 0.61
C GLU A 100 -3.09 5.49 0.27
N VAL A 101 -3.33 6.40 -0.66
CA VAL A 101 -2.41 7.49 -0.98
C VAL A 101 -3.13 8.80 -0.81
N PHE A 102 -2.47 9.76 -0.15
CA PHE A 102 -3.06 11.07 0.09
C PHE A 102 -2.06 12.20 -0.15
N HIS A 103 -2.61 13.33 -0.54
CA HIS A 103 -1.94 14.61 -0.52
C HIS A 103 -2.67 15.53 0.45
N SER A 104 -1.92 16.22 1.32
CA SER A 104 -2.48 17.24 2.20
C SER A 104 -1.79 18.58 1.99
N SER A 105 -2.57 19.66 1.86
CA SER A 105 -2.07 21.03 1.80
C SER A 105 -1.87 21.67 3.19
N GLY A 106 -2.19 20.96 4.28
CA GLY A 106 -2.08 21.47 5.65
C GLY A 106 -2.73 20.56 6.70
N ALA A 107 -2.88 21.06 7.93
CA ALA A 107 -3.67 20.40 8.95
C ALA A 107 -5.18 20.59 8.69
N PRO A 108 -6.06 19.71 9.23
CA PRO A 108 -7.50 19.98 9.26
C PRO A 108 -7.77 21.34 9.91
N GLY A 109 -8.67 22.12 9.31
CA GLY A 109 -9.12 23.41 9.84
C GLY A 109 -10.00 23.29 11.08
#